data_AF-A0A8I3ANW4-F1
#
_entry.id   AF-A0A8I3ANW4-F1
#
_cell.length_a   1.000
_cell.length_b   1.000
_cell.length_c   1.000
_cell.angle_alpha   90.00
_cell.angle_beta   90.00
_cell.angle_gamma   90.00
#
_symmetry.space_group_name_H-M   'P 1'
#
loop_
_entity.id
_entity.type
_entity.pdbx_description
1 polymer ?
#
loop_
_entity_poly.entity_id
_entity_poly.type
_entity_poly.pdbx_seq_one_letter_code
_entity_poly.pdbx_strand_id
1 'polypeptide(L)'
;MLSLYEMFGHCLGDSRKETDLIDMAHLLSRNTSVSLSDKEADSDAWIQSFSGRNLRWDTLGVMFVYWAFGGRSKRSFRMESGDRTEVAGSVLALQRCIDLCVELSRGASEGNILLLYVLYQRAVLESMIAGDASPSVWRYHGEAAGLIMYLGIHAETARDAYVPTLAGELRRRLCGLIMTIDKVGAIFTGRPPLMSRRYISTPLPLDLRNEDLMGGHETIVKAMEALDENGWNTSGGPYPATVVRARTLLSLVKDEIIEIALGNDRQASVQDLLALKARQDKTMAELPRGLKYDRENLTDYAVDQPIVFTRHVIRLEHLQAHFLIQRLLIQRGYDGQAELIAISFAMVSLTVKFWTHMDRFSLMIGDFEWLVMAYAAPSGGILCQELLKPSVRLPSLGDETAAERASADDTLQLPTRFAMIEHLFLLVGFLDRVSPSAPNGDLCRDCKVVIRRVLGQSVGQPPATASDVRGVGVGLTLAPWDVDLQPSVDFNFELLDTFDWIRAEAGW
;
A
#
# COMPACT_ATOMS: atom_id res chain seq x y z
N MET A 1 -32.30 -5.30 9.24
CA MET A 1 -31.69 -6.20 8.23
C MET A 1 -31.39 -7.51 8.92
N LEU A 2 -31.85 -8.65 8.38
CA LEU A 2 -31.55 -9.97 8.97
C LEU A 2 -30.11 -10.37 8.65
N SER A 3 -29.40 -10.96 9.60
CA SER A 3 -28.06 -11.50 9.41
C SER A 3 -28.08 -12.76 8.52
N LEU A 4 -26.90 -13.15 7.99
CA LEU A 4 -26.74 -14.38 7.22
C LEU A 4 -27.25 -15.61 7.99
N TYR A 5 -26.93 -15.70 9.28
CA TYR A 5 -27.33 -16.82 10.13
C TYR A 5 -28.79 -16.76 10.57
N GLU A 6 -29.37 -15.57 10.72
CA GLU A 6 -30.81 -15.45 10.95
C GLU A 6 -31.62 -15.93 9.73
N MET A 7 -31.13 -15.64 8.51
CA MET A 7 -31.84 -16.04 7.30
C MET A 7 -31.56 -17.51 6.90
N PHE A 8 -30.30 -17.91 6.89
CA PHE A 8 -29.84 -19.19 6.37
C PHE A 8 -29.31 -20.13 7.46
N GLY A 9 -29.57 -19.85 8.74
CA GLY A 9 -29.12 -20.70 9.86
C GLY A 9 -29.60 -22.14 9.77
N HIS A 10 -30.79 -22.36 9.19
CA HIS A 10 -31.30 -23.71 8.91
C HIS A 10 -30.45 -24.48 7.89
N CYS A 11 -29.82 -23.79 6.92
CA CYS A 11 -28.88 -24.37 5.96
C CYS A 11 -27.45 -24.51 6.53
N LEU A 12 -27.03 -23.54 7.36
CA LEU A 12 -25.63 -23.35 7.77
C LEU A 12 -25.29 -23.91 9.16
N GLY A 13 -26.29 -24.35 9.92
CA GLY A 13 -26.15 -24.89 11.28
C GLY A 13 -25.47 -26.25 11.37
N ASP A 14 -25.52 -26.88 12.55
CA ASP A 14 -24.77 -28.11 12.86
C ASP A 14 -25.25 -29.34 12.07
N SER A 15 -26.52 -29.36 11.66
CA SER A 15 -27.11 -30.46 10.88
C SER A 15 -27.35 -30.03 9.43
N ARG A 16 -26.27 -29.90 8.65
CA ARG A 16 -26.33 -29.48 7.24
C ARG A 16 -26.92 -30.58 6.36
N LYS A 17 -27.98 -30.26 5.63
CA LYS A 17 -28.52 -31.13 4.58
C LYS A 17 -28.05 -30.63 3.22
N GLU A 18 -27.65 -31.56 2.36
CA GLU A 18 -27.22 -31.24 1.00
C GLU A 18 -28.32 -30.52 0.20
N THR A 19 -29.58 -30.95 0.37
CA THR A 19 -30.75 -30.32 -0.27
C THR A 19 -30.88 -28.84 0.09
N ASP A 20 -30.72 -28.50 1.36
CA ASP A 20 -30.91 -27.13 1.86
C ASP A 20 -29.78 -26.20 1.37
N LEU A 21 -28.57 -26.76 1.19
CA LEU A 21 -27.43 -26.04 0.59
C LEU A 21 -27.62 -25.85 -0.92
N ILE A 22 -28.15 -26.84 -1.62
CA ILE A 22 -28.49 -26.74 -3.05
C ILE A 22 -29.55 -25.66 -3.27
N ASP A 23 -30.60 -25.63 -2.45
CA ASP A 23 -31.66 -24.62 -2.54
C ASP A 23 -31.11 -23.21 -2.27
N MET A 24 -30.24 -23.06 -1.27
CA MET A 24 -29.54 -21.80 -1.01
C MET A 24 -28.66 -21.38 -2.19
N ALA A 25 -27.91 -22.31 -2.79
CA ALA A 25 -27.07 -22.04 -3.95
C ALA A 25 -27.90 -21.61 -5.17
N HIS A 26 -29.05 -22.25 -5.42
CA HIS A 26 -29.97 -21.84 -6.48
C HIS A 26 -30.53 -20.43 -6.25
N LEU A 27 -30.89 -20.10 -5.01
CA LEU A 27 -31.35 -18.75 -4.65
C LEU A 27 -30.24 -17.71 -4.91
N LEU A 28 -29.03 -17.95 -4.42
CA LEU A 28 -27.87 -17.07 -4.63
C LEU A 28 -27.58 -16.87 -6.12
N SER A 29 -27.55 -17.94 -6.91
CA SER A 29 -27.31 -17.89 -8.35
C SER A 29 -28.39 -17.10 -9.09
N ARG A 30 -29.67 -17.33 -8.75
CA ARG A 30 -30.79 -16.57 -9.33
C ARG A 30 -30.72 -15.10 -8.96
N ASN A 31 -30.38 -14.76 -7.73
CA ASN A 31 -30.22 -13.37 -7.34
C ASN A 31 -29.03 -12.75 -8.08
N THR A 32 -27.92 -13.48 -8.22
CA THR A 32 -26.70 -13.01 -8.90
C THR A 32 -26.91 -12.74 -10.39
N SER A 33 -27.87 -13.41 -11.04
CA SER A 33 -28.19 -13.11 -12.45
C SER A 33 -29.04 -11.85 -12.65
N VAL A 34 -29.62 -11.29 -11.59
CA VAL A 34 -30.32 -10.00 -11.64
C VAL A 34 -29.26 -8.89 -11.62
N SER A 35 -29.35 -7.90 -12.50
CA SER A 35 -28.44 -6.75 -12.49
C SER A 35 -28.59 -5.93 -11.20
N LEU A 36 -27.47 -5.50 -10.61
CA LEU A 36 -27.44 -4.62 -9.45
C LEU A 36 -27.47 -3.16 -9.92
N SER A 37 -28.42 -2.37 -9.44
CA SER A 37 -28.54 -0.96 -9.85
C SER A 37 -27.45 -0.09 -9.22
N ASP A 38 -26.65 0.57 -10.06
CA ASP A 38 -25.66 1.57 -9.65
C ASP A 38 -26.25 2.98 -9.46
N LYS A 39 -27.56 3.13 -9.68
CA LYS A 39 -28.29 4.41 -9.68
C LYS A 39 -29.33 4.52 -8.57
N GLU A 40 -29.39 3.53 -7.68
CA GLU A 40 -30.30 3.59 -6.54
C GLU A 40 -29.91 4.76 -5.62
N ALA A 41 -30.88 5.61 -5.33
CA ALA A 41 -30.68 6.81 -4.54
C ALA A 41 -30.87 6.55 -3.05
N ASP A 42 -31.78 5.62 -2.72
CA ASP A 42 -32.06 5.25 -1.33
C ASP A 42 -31.06 4.20 -0.84
N SER A 43 -30.35 4.52 0.25
CA SER A 43 -29.32 3.64 0.79
C SER A 43 -29.89 2.30 1.28
N ASP A 44 -31.08 2.31 1.87
CA ASP A 44 -31.71 1.10 2.41
C ASP A 44 -32.19 0.20 1.27
N ALA A 45 -32.84 0.75 0.25
CA ALA A 45 -33.26 0.02 -0.94
C ALA A 45 -32.05 -0.59 -1.66
N TRP A 46 -30.95 0.17 -1.77
CA TRP A 46 -29.72 -0.34 -2.38
C TRP A 46 -29.17 -1.52 -1.59
N ILE A 47 -29.04 -1.43 -0.26
CA ILE A 47 -28.52 -2.54 0.54
C ILE A 47 -29.48 -3.74 0.55
N GLN A 48 -30.79 -3.50 0.58
CA GLN A 48 -31.80 -4.56 0.50
C GLN A 48 -31.74 -5.32 -0.83
N SER A 49 -31.26 -4.71 -1.90
CA SER A 49 -31.16 -5.36 -3.22
C SER A 49 -30.11 -6.49 -3.28
N PHE A 50 -29.20 -6.60 -2.31
CA PHE A 50 -28.17 -7.63 -2.26
C PHE A 50 -28.00 -8.29 -0.88
N SER A 51 -28.94 -8.08 0.04
CA SER A 51 -28.94 -8.62 1.41
C SER A 51 -30.21 -9.42 1.71
N GLY A 52 -30.23 -10.12 2.85
CA GLY A 52 -31.38 -10.94 3.27
C GLY A 52 -31.72 -12.01 2.23
N ARG A 53 -32.96 -12.02 1.72
CA ARG A 53 -33.39 -12.98 0.68
C ARG A 53 -32.84 -12.66 -0.72
N ASN A 54 -32.30 -11.46 -0.91
CA ASN A 54 -31.65 -11.03 -2.15
C ASN A 54 -30.13 -11.26 -2.09
N LEU A 55 -29.63 -12.04 -1.13
CA LEU A 55 -28.20 -12.35 -1.03
C LEU A 55 -27.69 -12.96 -2.34
N ARG A 56 -26.49 -12.54 -2.74
CA ARG A 56 -25.83 -12.91 -3.99
C ARG A 56 -24.48 -13.56 -3.70
N TRP A 57 -23.89 -14.24 -4.69
CA TRP A 57 -22.51 -14.73 -4.59
C TRP A 57 -21.52 -13.59 -4.36
N ASP A 58 -21.75 -12.43 -4.99
CA ASP A 58 -20.94 -11.22 -4.78
C ASP A 58 -20.91 -10.81 -3.30
N THR A 59 -22.09 -10.71 -2.67
CA THR A 59 -22.23 -10.34 -1.25
C THR A 59 -21.55 -11.35 -0.33
N LEU A 60 -21.67 -12.64 -0.64
CA LEU A 60 -21.01 -13.68 0.14
C LEU A 60 -19.47 -13.58 0.01
N GLY A 61 -18.97 -13.26 -1.19
CA GLY A 61 -17.56 -12.93 -1.41
C GLY A 61 -17.09 -11.75 -0.55
N VAL A 62 -17.89 -10.69 -0.45
CA VAL A 62 -17.61 -9.54 0.44
C VAL A 62 -17.48 -10.00 1.90
N MET A 63 -18.39 -10.87 2.38
CA MET A 63 -18.33 -11.41 3.74
C MET A 63 -17.07 -12.24 3.98
N PHE A 64 -16.71 -13.13 3.05
CA PHE A 64 -15.50 -13.94 3.16
C PHE A 64 -14.23 -13.08 3.18
N VAL A 65 -14.18 -12.00 2.41
CA VAL A 65 -13.11 -11.00 2.46
C VAL A 65 -12.97 -10.42 3.88
N TYR A 66 -14.05 -9.95 4.48
CA TYR A 66 -14.02 -9.39 5.84
C TYR A 66 -13.57 -10.43 6.88
N TRP A 67 -14.03 -11.68 6.76
CA TRP A 67 -13.57 -12.76 7.64
C TRP A 67 -12.10 -13.08 7.45
N ALA A 68 -11.58 -13.06 6.22
CA ALA A 68 -10.16 -13.29 5.95
C ALA A 68 -9.29 -12.21 6.60
N PHE A 69 -9.65 -10.93 6.44
CA PHE A 69 -8.94 -9.82 7.11
C PHE A 69 -9.07 -9.88 8.64
N GLY A 70 -10.26 -10.18 9.17
CA GLY A 70 -10.49 -10.33 10.60
C GLY A 70 -9.68 -11.47 11.22
N GLY A 71 -9.58 -12.62 10.53
CA GLY A 71 -8.74 -13.75 10.94
C GLY A 71 -7.25 -13.39 10.99
N ARG A 72 -6.78 -12.57 10.04
CA ARG A 72 -5.40 -12.08 10.01
C ARG A 72 -5.08 -11.06 11.10
N SER A 73 -5.98 -10.12 11.37
CA SER A 73 -5.78 -9.15 12.47
C SER A 73 -5.62 -9.87 13.83
N LYS A 74 -6.41 -10.92 14.07
CA LYS A 74 -6.27 -11.79 15.26
C LYS A 74 -4.93 -12.55 15.29
N ARG A 75 -4.37 -12.92 14.14
CA ARG A 75 -3.04 -13.54 14.03
C ARG A 75 -1.90 -12.57 14.37
N SER A 76 -2.01 -11.30 13.95
CA SER A 76 -1.05 -10.25 14.34
C SER A 76 -0.99 -10.06 15.85
N PHE A 77 -2.13 -10.19 16.54
CA PHE A 77 -2.23 -10.15 18.00
C PHE A 77 -1.68 -11.41 18.68
N ARG A 78 -1.85 -12.59 18.08
CA ARG A 78 -1.42 -13.90 18.63
C ARG A 78 0.03 -14.29 18.32
N MET A 79 0.86 -13.37 17.83
CA MET A 79 2.27 -13.66 17.53
C MET A 79 3.06 -14.19 18.75
N GLU A 80 2.50 -14.04 19.96
CA GLU A 80 3.04 -14.53 21.24
C GLU A 80 2.55 -15.93 21.67
N SER A 81 1.52 -16.53 21.06
CA SER A 81 0.78 -17.66 21.68
C SER A 81 0.81 -19.02 20.94
N GLY A 82 1.76 -19.26 20.02
CA GLY A 82 2.06 -20.61 19.49
C GLY A 82 1.04 -21.29 18.55
N ASP A 83 -0.17 -20.75 18.41
CA ASP A 83 -1.29 -21.37 17.68
C ASP A 83 -1.37 -20.92 16.20
N ARG A 84 -0.31 -21.23 15.44
CA ARG A 84 -0.08 -20.69 14.07
C ARG A 84 -0.77 -21.46 12.95
N THR A 85 -1.07 -22.74 13.12
CA THR A 85 -1.47 -23.66 12.03
C THR A 85 -2.97 -23.65 11.73
N GLU A 86 -3.83 -23.63 12.76
CA GLU A 86 -5.30 -23.62 12.57
C GLU A 86 -5.80 -22.30 11.95
N VAL A 87 -5.20 -21.18 12.35
CA VAL A 87 -5.51 -19.85 11.80
C VAL A 87 -5.02 -19.70 10.36
N ALA A 88 -3.89 -20.32 10.00
CA ALA A 88 -3.40 -20.32 8.61
C ALA A 88 -4.29 -21.18 7.70
N GLY A 89 -4.72 -22.36 8.14
CA GLY A 89 -5.64 -23.23 7.40
C GLY A 89 -6.99 -22.58 7.16
N SER A 90 -7.50 -21.81 8.13
CA SER A 90 -8.76 -21.08 7.98
C SER A 90 -8.67 -19.91 7.00
N VAL A 91 -7.55 -19.16 6.94
CA VAL A 91 -7.38 -18.07 5.95
C VAL A 91 -7.28 -18.61 4.52
N LEU A 92 -6.55 -19.71 4.29
CA LEU A 92 -6.47 -20.35 2.96
C LEU A 92 -7.84 -20.88 2.52
N ALA A 93 -8.62 -21.46 3.43
CA ALA A 93 -9.99 -21.90 3.15
C ALA A 93 -10.88 -20.70 2.77
N LEU A 94 -10.78 -19.58 3.49
CA LEU A 94 -11.52 -18.36 3.17
C LEU A 94 -11.13 -17.79 1.79
N GLN A 95 -9.85 -17.83 1.42
CA GLN A 95 -9.43 -17.45 0.06
C GLN A 95 -10.06 -18.32 -1.00
N ARG A 96 -10.09 -19.64 -0.80
CA ARG A 96 -10.76 -20.54 -1.72
C ARG A 96 -12.25 -20.23 -1.84
N CYS A 97 -12.91 -19.89 -0.73
CA CYS A 97 -14.30 -19.42 -0.73
C CYS A 97 -14.48 -18.12 -1.51
N ILE A 98 -13.56 -17.17 -1.40
CA ILE A 98 -13.58 -15.92 -2.19
C ILE A 98 -13.47 -16.25 -3.69
N ASP A 99 -12.49 -17.07 -4.08
CA ASP A 99 -12.26 -17.45 -5.48
C ASP A 99 -13.50 -18.17 -6.07
N LEU A 100 -14.12 -19.08 -5.30
CA LEU A 100 -15.36 -19.75 -5.71
C LEU A 100 -16.54 -18.77 -5.85
N CYS A 101 -16.66 -17.77 -4.96
CA CYS A 101 -17.69 -16.74 -5.10
C CYS A 101 -17.47 -15.91 -6.38
N VAL A 102 -16.22 -15.57 -6.71
CA VAL A 102 -15.87 -14.86 -7.95
C VAL A 102 -16.23 -15.71 -9.18
N GLU A 103 -15.87 -17.00 -9.19
CA GLU A 103 -16.19 -17.94 -10.28
C GLU A 103 -17.72 -18.05 -10.48
N LEU A 104 -18.48 -18.26 -9.40
CA LEU A 104 -19.94 -18.37 -9.44
C LEU A 104 -20.61 -17.06 -9.88
N SER A 105 -20.11 -15.92 -9.40
CA SER A 105 -20.59 -14.61 -9.82
C SER A 105 -20.40 -14.37 -11.32
N ARG A 106 -19.23 -14.71 -11.87
CA ARG A 106 -18.93 -14.58 -13.31
C ARG A 106 -19.79 -15.47 -14.18
N GLY A 107 -20.15 -16.66 -13.69
CA GLY A 107 -21.06 -17.56 -14.40
C GLY A 107 -22.50 -17.03 -14.51
N ALA A 108 -22.89 -16.09 -13.66
CA ALA A 108 -24.26 -15.58 -13.56
C ALA A 108 -24.42 -14.10 -13.92
N SER A 109 -23.36 -13.29 -13.87
CA SER A 109 -23.40 -11.84 -14.04
C SER A 109 -22.21 -11.32 -14.87
N GLU A 110 -22.43 -10.26 -15.62
CA GLU A 110 -21.38 -9.51 -16.32
C GLU A 110 -20.51 -8.67 -15.37
N GLY A 111 -20.89 -8.58 -14.10
CA GLY A 111 -20.14 -7.90 -13.04
C GLY A 111 -20.92 -6.73 -12.45
N ASN A 112 -20.48 -6.31 -11.27
CA ASN A 112 -21.06 -5.20 -10.51
C ASN A 112 -20.03 -4.68 -9.50
N ILE A 113 -20.38 -3.60 -8.80
CA ILE A 113 -19.49 -2.97 -7.80
C ILE A 113 -19.08 -3.90 -6.65
N LEU A 114 -19.93 -4.84 -6.22
CA LEU A 114 -19.59 -5.79 -5.15
C LEU A 114 -18.53 -6.77 -5.63
N LEU A 115 -18.70 -7.33 -6.84
CA LEU A 115 -17.68 -8.19 -7.45
C LEU A 115 -16.36 -7.43 -7.63
N LEU A 116 -16.43 -6.17 -8.08
CA LEU A 116 -15.24 -5.33 -8.21
C LEU A 116 -14.52 -5.13 -6.87
N TYR A 117 -15.28 -4.88 -5.79
CA TYR A 117 -14.71 -4.78 -4.45
C TYR A 117 -14.06 -6.10 -4.00
N VAL A 118 -14.70 -7.24 -4.27
CA VAL A 118 -14.14 -8.56 -3.97
C VAL A 118 -12.83 -8.80 -4.72
N LEU A 119 -12.75 -8.47 -6.01
CA LEU A 119 -11.52 -8.60 -6.80
C LEU A 119 -10.40 -7.69 -6.29
N TYR A 120 -10.72 -6.43 -5.98
CA TYR A 120 -9.77 -5.50 -5.36
C TYR A 120 -9.23 -6.06 -4.04
N GLN A 121 -10.10 -6.49 -3.15
CA GLN A 121 -9.68 -7.03 -1.84
C GLN A 121 -8.97 -8.38 -1.97
N ARG A 122 -9.30 -9.18 -2.97
CA ARG A 122 -8.61 -10.43 -3.27
C ARG A 122 -7.15 -10.19 -3.68
N ALA A 123 -6.88 -9.12 -4.43
CA ALA A 123 -5.52 -8.70 -4.79
C ALA A 123 -4.73 -8.25 -3.54
N VAL A 124 -5.34 -7.45 -2.67
CA VAL A 124 -4.73 -7.03 -1.39
C VAL A 124 -4.44 -8.25 -0.49
N LEU A 125 -5.38 -9.17 -0.36
CA LEU A 125 -5.18 -10.41 0.41
C LEU A 125 -4.05 -11.27 -0.17
N GLU A 126 -3.92 -11.33 -1.49
CA GLU A 126 -2.82 -12.06 -2.13
C GLU A 126 -1.47 -11.44 -1.80
N SER A 127 -1.35 -10.11 -1.81
CA SER A 127 -0.08 -9.43 -1.53
C SER A 127 0.38 -9.68 -0.10
N MET A 128 -0.57 -9.76 0.84
CA MET A 128 -0.34 -10.12 2.24
C MET A 128 -0.02 -11.61 2.48
N ILE A 129 0.06 -12.44 1.43
CA ILE A 129 0.33 -13.87 1.54
C ILE A 129 1.50 -14.27 0.65
N ALA A 130 1.42 -13.99 -0.64
CA ALA A 130 2.46 -14.33 -1.61
C ALA A 130 3.58 -13.27 -1.68
N GLY A 131 3.36 -12.07 -1.15
CA GLY A 131 4.24 -10.92 -1.31
C GLY A 131 3.89 -10.06 -2.52
N ASP A 132 4.17 -8.76 -2.43
CA ASP A 132 3.73 -7.75 -3.42
C ASP A 132 4.40 -7.91 -4.78
N ALA A 133 5.58 -8.53 -4.84
CA ALA A 133 6.27 -8.84 -6.10
C ALA A 133 5.73 -10.09 -6.82
N SER A 134 4.82 -10.86 -6.20
CA SER A 134 4.33 -12.11 -6.78
C SER A 134 3.52 -11.86 -8.07
N PRO A 135 3.72 -12.68 -9.13
CA PRO A 135 2.87 -12.64 -10.32
C PRO A 135 1.38 -12.86 -10.03
N SER A 136 1.04 -13.59 -8.96
CA SER A 136 -0.36 -13.81 -8.58
C SER A 136 -1.07 -12.52 -8.17
N VAL A 137 -0.38 -11.62 -7.46
CA VAL A 137 -0.90 -10.29 -7.07
C VAL A 137 -1.21 -9.48 -8.31
N TRP A 138 -0.28 -9.46 -9.27
CA TRP A 138 -0.45 -8.77 -10.55
C TRP A 138 -1.67 -9.28 -11.31
N ARG A 139 -1.88 -10.60 -11.36
CA ARG A 139 -3.05 -11.20 -12.02
C ARG A 139 -4.37 -10.74 -11.37
N TYR A 140 -4.49 -10.85 -10.04
CA TYR A 140 -5.73 -10.46 -9.34
C TYR A 140 -6.01 -8.96 -9.46
N HIS A 141 -4.96 -8.12 -9.36
CA HIS A 141 -5.10 -6.68 -9.58
C HIS A 141 -5.55 -6.38 -11.01
N GLY A 142 -5.00 -7.08 -12.00
CA GLY A 142 -5.43 -6.96 -13.40
C GLY A 142 -6.89 -7.33 -13.64
N GLU A 143 -7.44 -8.29 -12.88
CA GLU A 143 -8.87 -8.59 -12.93
C GLU A 143 -9.72 -7.44 -12.39
N ALA A 144 -9.30 -6.78 -11.30
CA ALA A 144 -9.98 -5.60 -10.76
C ALA A 144 -9.87 -4.40 -11.72
N ALA A 145 -8.67 -4.15 -12.27
CA ALA A 145 -8.42 -3.09 -13.25
C ALA A 145 -9.20 -3.31 -14.55
N GLY A 146 -9.33 -4.55 -15.03
CA GLY A 146 -10.16 -4.87 -16.18
C GLY A 146 -11.65 -4.62 -15.91
N LEU A 147 -12.15 -5.08 -14.75
CA LEU A 147 -13.57 -4.95 -14.42
C LEU A 147 -13.98 -3.48 -14.19
N ILE A 148 -13.15 -2.65 -13.54
CA ILE A 148 -13.47 -1.23 -13.36
C ILE A 148 -13.56 -0.48 -14.71
N MET A 149 -12.73 -0.87 -15.68
CA MET A 149 -12.78 -0.33 -17.05
C MET A 149 -14.06 -0.78 -17.75
N TYR A 150 -14.37 -2.08 -17.69
CA TYR A 150 -15.58 -2.66 -18.27
C TYR A 150 -16.87 -2.04 -17.72
N LEU A 151 -16.97 -1.82 -16.41
CA LEU A 151 -18.12 -1.20 -15.75
C LEU A 151 -18.25 0.31 -16.04
N GLY A 152 -17.26 0.94 -16.70
CA GLY A 152 -17.27 2.37 -16.98
C GLY A 152 -17.06 3.27 -15.74
N ILE A 153 -16.77 2.68 -14.57
CA ILE A 153 -16.57 3.40 -13.30
C ILE A 153 -15.34 4.31 -13.33
N HIS A 154 -14.37 4.04 -14.21
CA HIS A 154 -13.21 4.91 -14.44
C HIS A 154 -13.53 6.22 -15.19
N ALA A 155 -14.63 6.22 -15.97
CA ALA A 155 -15.01 7.28 -16.90
C ALA A 155 -16.33 7.96 -16.51
N GLU A 156 -16.65 8.01 -15.22
CA GLU A 156 -17.84 8.72 -14.76
C GLU A 156 -17.67 10.22 -15.01
N THR A 157 -18.68 10.86 -15.58
CA THR A 157 -18.65 12.30 -15.83
C THR A 157 -19.22 13.06 -14.63
N ALA A 158 -18.55 14.17 -14.28
CA ALA A 158 -19.11 15.13 -13.34
C ALA A 158 -20.43 15.67 -13.90
N ARG A 159 -21.49 15.66 -13.08
CA ARG A 159 -22.77 16.29 -13.41
C ARG A 159 -22.86 17.62 -12.67
N ASP A 160 -23.37 18.66 -13.32
CA ASP A 160 -23.50 20.01 -12.73
C ASP A 160 -24.35 20.03 -11.45
N ALA A 161 -25.27 19.08 -11.29
CA ALA A 161 -26.07 18.87 -10.08
C ALA A 161 -25.87 17.44 -9.53
N TYR A 162 -24.65 17.13 -9.06
CA TYR A 162 -24.39 15.85 -8.42
C TYR A 162 -25.03 15.78 -7.04
N VAL A 163 -25.89 14.78 -6.84
CA VAL A 163 -26.44 14.41 -5.54
C VAL A 163 -25.79 13.10 -5.10
N PRO A 164 -25.06 13.07 -3.96
CA PRO A 164 -24.41 11.87 -3.49
C PRO A 164 -25.43 10.79 -3.11
N THR A 165 -25.05 9.55 -3.38
CA THR A 165 -25.76 8.34 -2.91
C THR A 165 -24.73 7.37 -2.37
N LEU A 166 -25.14 6.41 -1.53
CA LEU A 166 -24.23 5.39 -1.02
C LEU A 166 -23.53 4.64 -2.17
N ALA A 167 -24.28 4.19 -3.18
CA ALA A 167 -23.74 3.50 -4.34
C ALA A 167 -22.78 4.38 -5.16
N GLY A 168 -23.14 5.65 -5.40
CA GLY A 168 -22.32 6.58 -6.16
C GLY A 168 -20.99 6.91 -5.48
N GLU A 169 -21.01 7.19 -4.18
CA GLU A 169 -19.80 7.46 -3.41
C GLU A 169 -18.93 6.21 -3.25
N LEU A 170 -19.52 5.01 -3.11
CA LEU A 170 -18.75 3.77 -3.12
C LEU A 170 -18.03 3.54 -4.45
N ARG A 171 -18.65 3.84 -5.60
CA ARG A 171 -17.98 3.73 -6.92
C ARG A 171 -16.78 4.65 -7.01
N ARG A 172 -16.94 5.93 -6.64
CA ARG A 172 -15.83 6.90 -6.63
C ARG A 172 -14.71 6.50 -5.69
N ARG A 173 -15.04 6.01 -4.49
CA ARG A 173 -14.06 5.50 -3.51
C ARG A 173 -13.31 4.30 -4.07
N LEU A 174 -14.00 3.35 -4.69
CA LEU A 174 -13.38 2.14 -5.24
C LEU A 174 -12.48 2.48 -6.43
N CYS A 175 -12.88 3.42 -7.28
CA CYS A 175 -12.02 3.97 -8.33
C CYS A 175 -10.72 4.54 -7.75
N GLY A 176 -10.82 5.38 -6.71
CA GLY A 176 -9.65 5.94 -6.03
C GLY A 176 -8.75 4.88 -5.39
N LEU A 177 -9.34 3.89 -4.71
CA LEU A 177 -8.62 2.79 -4.08
C LEU A 177 -7.84 1.94 -5.10
N ILE A 178 -8.48 1.53 -6.19
CA ILE A 178 -7.85 0.70 -7.23
C ILE A 178 -6.75 1.51 -7.96
N MET A 179 -7.00 2.79 -8.27
CA MET A 179 -5.98 3.67 -8.84
C MET A 179 -4.78 3.83 -7.90
N THR A 180 -5.03 3.95 -6.59
CA THR A 180 -3.97 4.09 -5.58
C THR A 180 -3.10 2.84 -5.52
N ILE A 181 -3.70 1.65 -5.38
CA ILE A 181 -2.95 0.41 -5.27
C ILE A 181 -2.20 0.06 -6.56
N ASP A 182 -2.75 0.44 -7.72
CA ASP A 182 -2.09 0.30 -9.02
C ASP A 182 -0.74 1.03 -9.04
N LYS A 183 -0.67 2.26 -8.48
CA LYS A 183 0.61 3.01 -8.40
C LYS A 183 1.54 2.48 -7.34
N VAL A 184 1.01 2.03 -6.22
CA VAL A 184 1.82 1.37 -5.18
C VAL A 184 2.50 0.14 -5.77
N GLY A 185 1.77 -0.72 -6.46
CA GLY A 185 2.30 -1.92 -7.11
C GLY A 185 3.31 -1.61 -8.23
N ALA A 186 3.01 -0.62 -9.08
CA ALA A 186 3.93 -0.19 -10.14
C ALA A 186 5.27 0.33 -9.59
N ILE A 187 5.24 1.18 -8.55
CA ILE A 187 6.45 1.70 -7.90
C ILE A 187 7.22 0.59 -7.20
N PHE A 188 6.52 -0.35 -6.56
CA PHE A 188 7.15 -1.45 -5.84
C PHE A 188 7.88 -2.41 -6.79
N THR A 189 7.28 -2.71 -7.94
CA THR A 189 7.77 -3.77 -8.84
C THR A 189 8.58 -3.27 -10.03
N GLY A 190 8.59 -1.96 -10.30
CA GLY A 190 9.15 -1.40 -11.53
C GLY A 190 8.29 -1.60 -12.77
N ARG A 191 7.11 -2.24 -12.64
CA ARG A 191 6.26 -2.59 -13.79
C ARG A 191 5.34 -1.43 -14.19
N PRO A 192 5.01 -1.29 -15.49
CA PRO A 192 4.04 -0.31 -15.94
C PRO A 192 2.67 -0.49 -15.26
N PRO A 193 2.00 0.60 -14.84
CA PRO A 193 0.69 0.54 -14.22
C PRO A 193 -0.39 0.07 -15.19
N LEU A 194 -1.47 -0.55 -14.68
CA LEU A 194 -2.60 -1.00 -15.51
C LEU A 194 -3.65 0.08 -15.74
N MET A 195 -3.71 1.08 -14.87
CA MET A 195 -4.58 2.23 -15.01
C MET A 195 -3.74 3.47 -15.34
N SER A 196 -4.25 4.43 -16.09
CA SER A 196 -3.57 5.71 -16.28
C SER A 196 -4.53 6.84 -15.96
N ARG A 197 -4.03 7.90 -15.30
CA ARG A 197 -4.81 9.11 -15.03
C ARG A 197 -5.37 9.74 -16.32
N ARG A 198 -4.76 9.46 -17.48
CA ARG A 198 -5.19 9.97 -18.79
C ARG A 198 -6.54 9.41 -19.24
N TYR A 199 -6.93 8.26 -18.71
CA TYR A 199 -8.20 7.60 -19.05
C TYR A 199 -9.20 7.62 -17.89
N ILE A 200 -8.88 8.28 -16.78
CA ILE A 200 -9.76 8.38 -15.62
C ILE A 200 -10.39 9.77 -15.59
N SER A 201 -11.72 9.83 -15.65
CA SER A 201 -12.48 11.08 -15.51
C SER A 201 -13.35 11.13 -14.25
N THR A 202 -13.45 10.01 -13.53
CA THR A 202 -14.28 9.89 -12.34
C THR A 202 -13.88 10.90 -11.26
N PRO A 203 -14.82 11.72 -10.77
CA PRO A 203 -14.52 12.69 -9.73
C PRO A 203 -14.07 12.01 -8.43
N LEU A 204 -13.23 12.71 -7.66
CA LEU A 204 -12.85 12.27 -6.33
C LEU A 204 -14.08 12.08 -5.42
N PRO A 205 -14.10 11.07 -4.55
CA PRO A 205 -15.21 10.84 -3.62
C PRO A 205 -15.36 12.01 -2.65
N LEU A 206 -16.59 12.40 -2.34
CA LEU A 206 -16.86 13.41 -1.32
C LEU A 206 -16.47 12.89 0.05
N ASP A 207 -16.01 13.80 0.91
CA ASP A 207 -15.52 13.47 2.24
C ASP A 207 -16.67 13.31 3.26
N LEU A 208 -17.54 12.34 2.98
CA LEU A 208 -18.74 12.04 3.76
C LEU A 208 -18.49 10.83 4.67
N ARG A 209 -19.08 10.85 5.88
CA ARG A 209 -19.06 9.68 6.77
C ARG A 209 -19.92 8.54 6.20
N ASN A 210 -19.59 7.31 6.57
CA ASN A 210 -20.39 6.16 6.15
C ASN A 210 -21.79 6.23 6.76
N GLU A 211 -21.89 6.72 8.00
CA GLU A 211 -23.14 6.87 8.74
C GLU A 211 -24.07 7.88 8.05
N ASP A 212 -23.52 8.98 7.53
CA ASP A 212 -24.30 9.99 6.80
C ASP A 212 -24.84 9.40 5.48
N LEU A 213 -24.02 8.62 4.77
CA LEU A 213 -24.43 7.91 3.54
C LEU A 213 -25.50 6.83 3.78
N MET A 214 -25.66 6.37 5.02
CA MET A 214 -26.72 5.43 5.43
C MET A 214 -27.94 6.12 6.05
N GLY A 215 -27.89 7.43 6.32
CA GLY A 215 -28.91 8.16 7.07
C GLY A 215 -30.09 8.69 6.24
N GLY A 216 -30.23 8.28 4.98
CA GLY A 216 -31.27 8.74 4.06
C GLY A 216 -30.95 10.07 3.35
N HIS A 217 -31.79 10.44 2.37
CA HIS A 217 -31.52 11.55 1.45
C HIS A 217 -31.27 12.90 2.14
N GLU A 218 -32.10 13.29 3.11
CA GLU A 218 -31.96 14.58 3.82
C GLU A 218 -30.64 14.66 4.60
N THR A 219 -30.24 13.57 5.26
CA THR A 219 -28.97 13.47 6.00
C THR A 219 -27.79 13.62 5.05
N ILE A 220 -27.85 12.96 3.89
CA ILE A 220 -26.81 13.03 2.86
C ILE A 220 -26.66 14.45 2.31
N VAL A 221 -27.77 15.11 1.96
CA VAL A 221 -27.76 16.49 1.43
C VAL A 221 -27.16 17.44 2.46
N LYS A 222 -27.58 17.35 3.73
CA LYS A 222 -27.04 18.18 4.81
C LYS A 222 -25.55 17.95 5.03
N ALA A 223 -25.09 16.70 4.97
CA ALA A 223 -23.67 16.38 5.10
C ALA A 223 -22.86 16.91 3.91
N MET A 224 -23.41 16.88 2.69
CA MET A 224 -22.80 17.47 1.50
C MET A 224 -22.69 18.99 1.61
N GLU A 225 -23.73 19.68 2.09
CA GLU A 225 -23.72 21.14 2.28
C GLU A 225 -22.71 21.61 3.34
N ALA A 226 -22.30 20.73 4.25
CA ALA A 226 -21.31 21.03 5.28
C ALA A 226 -19.85 20.87 4.80
N LEU A 227 -19.64 20.39 3.57
CA LEU A 227 -18.32 20.27 2.96
C LEU A 227 -17.80 21.64 2.50
N ASP A 228 -16.47 21.76 2.39
CA ASP A 228 -15.86 22.92 1.76
C ASP A 228 -16.01 22.90 0.22
N GLU A 229 -15.55 23.97 -0.43
CA GLU A 229 -15.59 24.11 -1.90
C GLU A 229 -14.82 23.00 -2.66
N ASN A 230 -13.89 22.32 -1.98
CA ASN A 230 -13.10 21.23 -2.52
C ASN A 230 -13.66 19.85 -2.11
N GLY A 231 -14.84 19.79 -1.48
CA GLY A 231 -15.51 18.57 -1.05
C GLY A 231 -14.89 17.88 0.16
N TRP A 232 -14.08 18.58 0.97
CA TRP A 232 -13.53 18.08 2.23
C TRP A 232 -14.47 18.34 3.40
N ASN A 233 -14.40 17.48 4.41
CA ASN A 233 -15.15 17.68 5.63
C ASN A 233 -14.54 18.83 6.45
N THR A 234 -15.41 19.67 7.00
CA THR A 234 -15.01 20.82 7.84
C THR A 234 -14.81 20.45 9.31
N SER A 235 -15.17 19.23 9.71
CA SER A 235 -15.03 18.74 11.09
C SER A 235 -13.60 18.35 11.47
N GLY A 236 -12.71 18.20 10.48
CA GLY A 236 -11.28 17.92 10.68
C GLY A 236 -10.92 16.46 11.04
N GLY A 237 -11.91 15.58 11.19
CA GLY A 237 -11.70 14.16 11.46
C GLY A 237 -11.34 13.37 10.20
N PRO A 238 -10.43 12.37 10.28
CA PRO A 238 -10.12 11.51 9.15
C PRO A 238 -11.16 10.40 9.00
N TYR A 239 -12.15 10.60 8.14
CA TYR A 239 -13.06 9.53 7.72
C TYR A 239 -12.37 8.60 6.72
N PRO A 240 -12.88 7.37 6.51
CA PRO A 240 -12.39 6.51 5.44
C PRO A 240 -12.36 7.22 4.07
N ALA A 241 -13.37 8.06 3.79
CA ALA A 241 -13.43 8.89 2.60
C ALA A 241 -12.28 9.89 2.51
N THR A 242 -11.96 10.58 3.62
CA THR A 242 -10.86 11.54 3.73
C THR A 242 -9.55 10.88 3.30
N VAL A 243 -9.29 9.67 3.79
CA VAL A 243 -8.06 8.91 3.49
C VAL A 243 -8.00 8.50 2.02
N VAL A 244 -9.10 7.95 1.48
CA VAL A 244 -9.15 7.55 0.06
C VAL A 244 -8.95 8.76 -0.85
N ARG A 245 -9.61 9.89 -0.56
CA ARG A 245 -9.50 11.12 -1.33
C ARG A 245 -8.06 11.65 -1.34
N ALA A 246 -7.42 11.72 -0.17
CA ALA A 246 -6.04 12.18 -0.04
C ALA A 246 -5.04 11.28 -0.76
N ARG A 247 -5.12 9.97 -0.56
CA ARG A 247 -4.22 9.02 -1.22
C ARG A 247 -4.41 9.01 -2.74
N THR A 248 -5.65 9.18 -3.22
CA THR A 248 -5.92 9.28 -4.66
C THR A 248 -5.25 10.52 -5.26
N LEU A 249 -5.34 11.69 -4.60
CA LEU A 249 -4.66 12.91 -5.03
C LEU A 249 -3.13 12.73 -5.12
N LEU A 250 -2.53 12.09 -4.11
CA LEU A 250 -1.10 11.78 -4.11
C LEU A 250 -0.75 10.78 -5.23
N SER A 251 -1.59 9.77 -5.46
CA SER A 251 -1.39 8.78 -6.52
C SER A 251 -1.51 9.35 -7.92
N LEU A 252 -2.29 10.41 -8.15
CA LEU A 252 -2.33 11.09 -9.46
C LEU A 252 -1.00 11.77 -9.79
N VAL A 253 -0.29 12.29 -8.79
CA VAL A 253 1.08 12.81 -8.96
C VAL A 253 2.04 11.66 -9.24
N LYS A 254 1.95 10.56 -8.48
CA LYS A 254 2.77 9.35 -8.68
C LYS A 254 2.56 8.73 -10.06
N ASP A 255 1.34 8.75 -10.60
CA ASP A 255 1.07 8.25 -11.94
C ASP A 255 1.88 9.02 -13.01
N GLU A 256 1.99 10.33 -12.88
CA GLU A 256 2.82 11.14 -13.78
C GLU A 256 4.32 10.88 -13.60
N ILE A 257 4.78 10.67 -12.36
CA ILE A 257 6.16 10.24 -12.09
C ILE A 257 6.45 8.92 -12.81
N ILE A 258 5.54 7.95 -12.70
CA ILE A 258 5.68 6.63 -13.34
C ILE A 258 5.66 6.75 -14.87
N GLU A 259 4.79 7.63 -15.40
CA GLU A 259 4.72 7.89 -16.84
C GLU A 259 6.05 8.44 -17.38
N ILE A 260 6.70 9.37 -16.65
CA ILE A 260 8.01 9.92 -17.01
C ILE A 260 9.12 8.88 -16.85
N ALA A 261 9.01 8.04 -15.82
CA ALA A 261 10.02 7.03 -15.48
C ALA A 261 10.06 5.86 -16.47
N LEU A 262 8.90 5.38 -16.91
CA LEU A 262 8.77 4.19 -17.77
C LEU A 262 8.37 4.52 -19.22
N GLY A 263 7.99 5.76 -19.50
CA GLY A 263 7.52 6.18 -20.82
C GLY A 263 8.62 6.16 -21.88
N ASN A 264 8.30 5.62 -23.05
CA ASN A 264 9.23 5.54 -24.19
C ASN A 264 9.48 6.91 -24.87
N ASP A 265 8.57 7.86 -24.71
CA ASP A 265 8.57 9.14 -25.44
C ASP A 265 8.33 10.31 -24.49
N ARG A 266 9.23 11.30 -24.55
CA ARG A 266 9.38 12.51 -23.70
C ARG A 266 10.32 12.33 -22.51
N GLN A 267 11.57 12.71 -22.71
CA GLN A 267 12.43 13.09 -21.60
C GLN A 267 11.84 14.38 -20.99
N ALA A 268 11.07 14.24 -19.90
CA ALA A 268 10.63 15.40 -19.13
C ALA A 268 11.85 16.26 -18.78
N SER A 269 11.74 17.57 -19.00
CA SER A 269 12.82 18.50 -18.70
C SER A 269 13.02 18.61 -17.19
N VAL A 270 14.18 19.13 -16.76
CA VAL A 270 14.42 19.48 -15.35
C VAL A 270 13.32 20.41 -14.82
N GLN A 271 12.83 21.35 -15.63
CA GLN A 271 11.76 22.27 -15.24
C GLN A 271 10.42 21.56 -15.05
N ASP A 272 10.09 20.58 -15.89
CA ASP A 272 8.87 19.77 -15.73
C ASP A 272 8.91 18.98 -14.42
N LEU A 273 10.08 18.42 -14.07
CA LEU A 273 10.27 17.68 -12.81
C LEU A 273 10.21 18.59 -11.58
N LEU A 274 10.77 19.81 -11.65
CA LEU A 274 10.64 20.81 -10.58
C LEU A 274 9.19 21.28 -10.42
N ALA A 275 8.45 21.44 -11.51
CA ALA A 275 7.03 21.76 -11.47
C ALA A 275 6.20 20.60 -10.87
N LEU A 276 6.54 19.35 -11.21
CA LEU A 276 5.94 18.16 -10.63
C LEU A 276 6.18 18.07 -9.12
N LYS A 277 7.39 18.41 -8.67
CA LYS A 277 7.76 18.53 -7.25
C LYS A 277 6.94 19.60 -6.53
N ALA A 278 6.86 20.80 -7.09
CA ALA A 278 6.07 21.89 -6.51
C ALA A 278 4.57 21.53 -6.43
N ARG A 279 4.05 20.78 -7.41
CA ARG A 279 2.67 20.27 -7.36
C ARG A 279 2.49 19.22 -6.26
N GLN A 280 3.46 18.34 -6.05
CA GLN A 280 3.45 17.39 -4.93
C GLN A 280 3.40 18.11 -3.57
N ASP A 281 4.17 19.20 -3.41
CA ASP A 281 4.16 20.02 -2.19
C ASP A 281 2.82 20.73 -2.00
N LYS A 282 2.28 21.33 -3.06
CA LYS A 282 0.98 21.97 -3.04
C LYS A 282 -0.12 20.98 -2.64
N THR A 283 -0.17 19.81 -3.27
CA THR A 283 -1.16 18.76 -2.94
C THR A 283 -1.07 18.36 -1.47
N MET A 284 0.14 18.20 -0.92
CA MET A 284 0.33 17.85 0.50
C MET A 284 -0.08 18.99 1.44
N ALA A 285 0.20 20.24 1.07
CA ALA A 285 -0.14 21.42 1.86
C ALA A 285 -1.67 21.62 1.96
N GLU A 286 -2.41 21.32 0.89
CA GLU A 286 -3.86 21.44 0.77
C GLU A 286 -4.63 20.30 1.47
N LEU A 287 -3.96 19.22 1.91
CA LEU A 287 -4.63 18.16 2.66
C LEU A 287 -5.16 18.68 4.01
N PRO A 288 -6.31 18.16 4.49
CA PRO A 288 -6.84 18.48 5.81
C PRO A 288 -5.81 18.27 6.93
N ARG A 289 -5.80 19.16 7.94
CA ARG A 289 -4.87 19.08 9.08
C ARG A 289 -4.93 17.73 9.78
N GLY A 290 -6.10 17.10 9.85
CA GLY A 290 -6.30 15.78 10.45
C GLY A 290 -5.51 14.64 9.80
N LEU A 291 -4.99 14.84 8.59
CA LEU A 291 -4.15 13.86 7.85
C LEU A 291 -2.65 14.18 7.89
N LYS A 292 -2.27 15.37 8.36
CA LYS A 292 -0.86 15.78 8.38
C LYS A 292 -0.12 15.00 9.48
N TYR A 293 1.12 14.64 9.17
CA TYR A 293 1.99 13.95 10.11
C TYR A 293 2.32 14.85 11.31
N ASP A 294 2.26 14.26 12.49
CA ASP A 294 2.61 14.90 13.74
C ASP A 294 3.42 13.90 14.59
N ARG A 295 4.62 14.34 15.00
CA ARG A 295 5.59 13.53 15.73
C ARG A 295 5.06 13.16 17.13
N GLU A 296 4.26 14.02 17.74
CA GLU A 296 3.74 13.85 19.10
C GLU A 296 2.70 12.73 19.19
N ASN A 297 2.09 12.36 18.06
CA ASN A 297 1.06 11.31 18.05
C ASN A 297 1.59 9.92 18.41
N LEU A 298 2.90 9.69 18.28
CA LEU A 298 3.52 8.43 18.70
C LEU A 298 3.55 8.28 20.23
N THR A 299 3.52 9.39 20.95
CA THR A 299 3.50 9.41 22.42
C THR A 299 2.13 9.73 22.99
N ASP A 300 1.23 10.33 22.20
CA ASP A 300 -0.16 10.61 22.59
C ASP A 300 -1.08 9.41 22.33
N TYR A 301 -1.39 8.65 23.38
CA TYR A 301 -2.28 7.47 23.31
C TYR A 301 -3.77 7.82 23.21
N ALA A 302 -4.15 9.11 23.29
CA ALA A 302 -5.51 9.54 23.00
C ALA A 302 -5.84 9.50 21.50
N VAL A 303 -4.82 9.47 20.64
CA VAL A 303 -4.99 9.33 19.19
C VAL A 303 -5.05 7.85 18.80
N ASP A 304 -6.15 7.47 18.16
CA ASP A 304 -6.38 6.10 17.68
C ASP A 304 -5.28 5.61 16.73
N GLN A 305 -4.85 4.36 16.93
CA GLN A 305 -3.75 3.75 16.15
C GLN A 305 -3.95 3.82 14.62
N PRO A 306 -5.15 3.57 14.04
CA PRO A 306 -5.35 3.69 12.60
C PRO A 306 -5.12 5.12 12.06
N ILE A 307 -5.38 6.14 12.88
CA ILE A 307 -5.11 7.54 12.53
C ILE A 307 -3.61 7.79 12.52
N VAL A 308 -2.89 7.34 13.56
CA VAL A 308 -1.43 7.44 13.62
C VAL A 308 -0.80 6.76 12.41
N PHE A 309 -1.21 5.52 12.11
CA PHE A 309 -0.78 4.76 10.94
C PHE A 309 -1.02 5.54 9.63
N THR A 310 -2.24 6.03 9.43
CA THR A 310 -2.62 6.77 8.21
C THR A 310 -1.77 8.01 8.00
N ARG A 311 -1.55 8.82 9.06
CA ARG A 311 -0.70 10.03 9.00
C ARG A 311 0.74 9.69 8.62
N HIS A 312 1.28 8.59 9.15
CA HIS A 312 2.62 8.12 8.79
C HIS A 312 2.69 7.67 7.33
N VAL A 313 1.71 6.89 6.86
CA VAL A 313 1.65 6.42 5.46
C VAL A 313 1.52 7.58 4.48
N ILE A 314 0.63 8.54 4.73
CA ILE A 314 0.47 9.74 3.88
C ILE A 314 1.79 10.52 3.76
N ARG A 315 2.51 10.68 4.89
CA ARG A 315 3.82 11.32 4.89
C ARG A 315 4.87 10.52 4.14
N LEU A 316 4.88 9.19 4.27
CA LEU A 316 5.76 8.32 3.49
C LEU A 316 5.45 8.39 2.00
N GLU A 317 4.17 8.44 1.59
CA GLU A 317 3.78 8.56 0.19
C GLU A 317 4.27 9.88 -0.43
N HIS A 318 4.17 10.97 0.33
CA HIS A 318 4.71 12.27 -0.06
C HIS A 318 6.24 12.22 -0.22
N LEU A 319 6.96 11.67 0.77
CA LEU A 319 8.42 11.53 0.70
C LEU A 319 8.86 10.61 -0.44
N GLN A 320 8.12 9.54 -0.73
CA GLN A 320 8.42 8.63 -1.83
C GLN A 320 8.25 9.34 -3.19
N ALA A 321 7.25 10.20 -3.35
CA ALA A 321 7.12 11.01 -4.56
C ALA A 321 8.32 11.94 -4.74
N HIS A 322 8.74 12.63 -3.68
CA HIS A 322 9.97 13.45 -3.67
C HIS A 322 11.21 12.63 -4.02
N PHE A 323 11.38 11.46 -3.42
CA PHE A 323 12.48 10.54 -3.67
C PHE A 323 12.58 10.18 -5.16
N LEU A 324 11.46 9.79 -5.77
CA LEU A 324 11.43 9.40 -7.19
C LEU A 324 11.70 10.60 -8.11
N ILE A 325 11.09 11.76 -7.84
CA ILE A 325 11.33 12.99 -8.61
C ILE A 325 12.80 13.42 -8.51
N GLN A 326 13.39 13.34 -7.32
CA GLN A 326 14.78 13.72 -7.09
C GLN A 326 15.75 12.82 -7.85
N ARG A 327 15.47 11.51 -7.90
CA ARG A 327 16.25 10.56 -8.71
C ARG A 327 16.14 10.88 -10.20
N LEU A 328 14.94 11.20 -10.69
CA LEU A 328 14.73 11.67 -12.07
C LEU A 328 15.52 12.95 -12.36
N LEU A 329 15.51 13.92 -11.46
CA LEU A 329 16.26 15.17 -11.60
C LEU A 329 17.77 14.90 -11.75
N ILE A 330 18.34 14.06 -10.87
CA ILE A 330 19.75 13.70 -10.90
C ILE A 330 20.11 12.98 -12.21
N GLN A 331 19.26 12.07 -12.68
CA GLN A 331 19.45 11.41 -14.00
C GLN A 331 19.47 12.40 -15.17
N ARG A 332 18.91 13.61 -15.00
CA ARG A 332 18.93 14.71 -15.98
C ARG A 332 20.04 15.74 -15.73
N GLY A 333 20.99 15.44 -14.85
CA GLY A 333 22.14 16.30 -14.56
C GLY A 333 21.86 17.43 -13.55
N TYR A 334 20.74 17.38 -12.83
CA TYR A 334 20.47 18.33 -11.73
C TYR A 334 21.34 18.01 -10.51
N ASP A 335 22.00 19.02 -9.95
CA ASP A 335 22.75 18.87 -8.70
C ASP A 335 21.80 18.83 -7.50
N GLY A 336 21.52 17.62 -7.02
CA GLY A 336 20.58 17.43 -5.93
C GLY A 336 20.82 16.15 -5.12
N GLN A 337 22.08 15.70 -5.07
CA GLN A 337 22.47 14.51 -4.31
C GLN A 337 22.24 14.69 -2.79
N ALA A 338 22.57 15.86 -2.25
CA ALA A 338 22.36 16.18 -0.84
C ALA A 338 20.88 16.07 -0.44
N GLU A 339 20.00 16.57 -1.30
CA GLU A 339 18.56 16.50 -1.09
C GLU A 339 18.03 15.06 -1.18
N LEU A 340 18.53 14.26 -2.13
CA LEU A 340 18.18 12.84 -2.22
C LEU A 340 18.57 12.07 -0.94
N ILE A 341 19.74 12.38 -0.36
CA ILE A 341 20.20 11.78 0.90
C ILE A 341 19.28 12.19 2.06
N ALA A 342 18.91 13.47 2.15
CA ALA A 342 18.01 13.97 3.19
C ALA A 342 16.62 13.33 3.12
N ILE A 343 16.03 13.23 1.92
CA ILE A 343 14.76 12.54 1.69
C ILE A 343 14.87 11.06 2.08
N SER A 344 15.96 10.40 1.64
CA SER A 344 16.19 8.99 1.93
C SER A 344 16.29 8.73 3.44
N PHE A 345 17.01 9.60 4.16
CA PHE A 345 17.12 9.53 5.60
C PHE A 345 15.77 9.73 6.29
N ALA A 346 14.97 10.69 5.85
CA ALA A 346 13.62 10.92 6.38
C ALA A 346 12.70 9.70 6.16
N MET A 347 12.78 9.06 4.99
CA MET A 347 12.01 7.84 4.68
C MET A 347 12.40 6.67 5.59
N VAL A 348 13.70 6.38 5.75
CA VAL A 348 14.18 5.33 6.67
C VAL A 348 13.74 5.66 8.09
N SER A 349 13.96 6.89 8.55
CA SER A 349 13.63 7.35 9.90
C SER A 349 12.14 7.23 10.23
N LEU A 350 11.27 7.55 9.27
CA LEU A 350 9.84 7.43 9.47
C LEU A 350 9.39 5.96 9.43
N THR A 351 10.02 5.14 8.59
CA THR A 351 9.65 3.72 8.44
C THR A 351 10.09 2.88 9.65
N VAL A 352 11.28 3.11 10.21
CA VAL A 352 11.75 2.36 11.40
C VAL A 352 10.86 2.60 12.63
N LYS A 353 10.10 3.71 12.68
CA LYS A 353 9.15 4.00 13.76
C LYS A 353 8.02 2.98 13.87
N PHE A 354 7.60 2.36 12.76
CA PHE A 354 6.60 1.29 12.80
C PHE A 354 7.08 0.13 13.68
N TRP A 355 8.38 -0.17 13.65
CA TRP A 355 8.98 -1.21 14.46
C TRP A 355 9.34 -0.74 15.87
N THR A 356 9.95 0.43 16.03
CA THR A 356 10.39 0.91 17.36
C THR A 356 9.24 1.33 18.27
N HIS A 357 8.06 1.63 17.71
CA HIS A 357 6.82 1.96 18.43
C HIS A 357 5.72 0.94 18.09
N MET A 358 6.07 -0.34 18.05
CA MET A 358 5.17 -1.43 17.67
C MET A 358 3.85 -1.45 18.42
N ASP A 359 3.84 -1.02 19.68
CA ASP A 359 2.65 -0.88 20.52
C ASP A 359 1.64 0.12 19.94
N ARG A 360 2.12 1.15 19.23
CA ARG A 360 1.29 2.16 18.54
C ARG A 360 0.73 1.68 17.20
N PHE A 361 1.26 0.59 16.66
CA PHE A 361 0.91 0.05 15.34
C PHE A 361 0.46 -1.41 15.39
N SER A 362 0.07 -1.91 16.57
CA SER A 362 -0.18 -3.34 16.79
C SER A 362 -1.29 -3.91 15.88
N LEU A 363 -2.30 -3.10 15.53
CA LEU A 363 -3.35 -3.49 14.58
C LEU A 363 -2.86 -3.65 13.13
N MET A 364 -1.74 -3.03 12.78
CA MET A 364 -1.19 -2.93 11.42
C MET A 364 0.14 -3.68 11.26
N ILE A 365 0.44 -4.57 12.21
CA ILE A 365 1.69 -5.36 12.21
C ILE A 365 1.87 -6.18 10.92
N GLY A 366 0.77 -6.62 10.30
CA GLY A 366 0.79 -7.41 9.07
C GLY A 366 1.12 -6.60 7.81
N ASP A 367 1.31 -5.29 7.95
CA ASP A 367 1.69 -4.38 6.87
C ASP A 367 3.19 -4.05 6.87
N PHE A 368 3.93 -4.51 7.89
CA PHE A 368 5.31 -4.08 8.10
C PHE A 368 6.25 -4.53 6.98
N GLU A 369 6.03 -5.71 6.43
CA GLU A 369 6.85 -6.30 5.38
C GLU A 369 6.78 -5.50 4.08
N TRP A 370 5.59 -5.07 3.66
CA TRP A 370 5.47 -4.23 2.47
C TRP A 370 5.94 -2.81 2.76
N LEU A 371 5.67 -2.25 3.94
CA LEU A 371 6.10 -0.89 4.32
C LEU A 371 7.63 -0.75 4.29
N VAL A 372 8.35 -1.68 4.92
CA VAL A 372 9.81 -1.63 4.98
C VAL A 372 10.41 -1.75 3.57
N MET A 373 9.86 -2.64 2.74
CA MET A 373 10.34 -2.83 1.38
C MET A 373 9.97 -1.67 0.45
N ALA A 374 8.76 -1.12 0.55
CA ALA A 374 8.30 -0.04 -0.32
C ALA A 374 8.99 1.31 -0.05
N TYR A 375 9.39 1.56 1.21
CA TYR A 375 9.90 2.87 1.62
C TYR A 375 11.35 2.83 2.11
N ALA A 376 11.68 1.94 3.05
CA ALA A 376 13.00 1.96 3.70
C ALA A 376 14.09 1.24 2.92
N ALA A 377 13.78 0.14 2.24
CA ALA A 377 14.78 -0.56 1.43
C ALA A 377 15.36 0.31 0.29
N PRO A 378 14.54 1.00 -0.54
CA PRO A 378 15.03 1.96 -1.54
C PRO A 378 15.97 3.03 -0.97
N SER A 379 15.50 3.67 0.10
CA SER A 379 16.15 4.83 0.67
C SER A 379 17.39 4.43 1.48
N GLY A 380 17.31 3.33 2.21
CA GLY A 380 18.44 2.71 2.90
C GLY A 380 19.56 2.34 1.93
N GLY A 381 19.20 1.88 0.73
CA GLY A 381 20.17 1.66 -0.35
C GLY A 381 20.94 2.91 -0.76
N ILE A 382 20.27 4.06 -0.92
CA ILE A 382 20.93 5.36 -1.18
C ILE A 382 21.86 5.76 -0.02
N LEU A 383 21.42 5.57 1.23
CA LEU A 383 22.28 5.85 2.38
C LEU A 383 23.51 4.93 2.43
N CYS A 384 23.34 3.66 2.07
CA CYS A 384 24.44 2.71 1.94
C CYS A 384 25.47 3.15 0.89
N GLN A 385 25.03 3.57 -0.31
CA GLN A 385 25.93 4.13 -1.32
C GLN A 385 26.72 5.33 -0.80
N GLU A 386 26.05 6.25 -0.10
CA GLU A 386 26.71 7.43 0.47
C GLU A 386 27.75 7.05 1.52
N LEU A 387 27.49 6.04 2.36
CA LEU A 387 28.44 5.56 3.36
C LEU A 387 29.70 4.92 2.75
N LEU A 388 29.59 4.32 1.56
CA LEU A 388 30.70 3.70 0.83
C LEU A 388 31.63 4.71 0.15
N LYS A 389 31.18 5.95 -0.09
CA LYS A 389 32.05 6.99 -0.65
C LYS A 389 33.21 7.25 0.31
N PRO A 390 34.47 7.31 -0.19
CA PRO A 390 35.60 7.72 0.63
C PRO A 390 35.25 9.05 1.29
N SER A 391 35.50 9.17 2.61
CA SER A 391 35.17 10.33 3.44
C SER A 391 35.89 11.61 2.97
N VAL A 392 35.60 12.11 1.78
CA VAL A 392 36.07 13.36 1.24
C VAL A 392 34.95 14.36 1.44
N ARG A 393 34.96 14.97 2.62
CA ARG A 393 34.25 16.22 2.97
C ARG A 393 32.72 16.17 2.85
N LEU A 394 32.06 15.66 3.89
CA LEU A 394 30.86 16.36 4.35
C LEU A 394 31.34 17.68 5.00
N PRO A 395 30.68 18.82 4.74
CA PRO A 395 31.08 20.07 5.38
C PRO A 395 31.05 19.89 6.89
N SER A 396 32.22 19.99 7.52
CA SER A 396 32.32 20.29 8.95
C SER A 396 31.51 21.55 9.22
N LEU A 397 30.78 21.60 10.35
CA LEU A 397 30.06 22.78 10.86
C LEU A 397 30.75 24.08 10.40
N GLY A 398 30.19 24.76 9.38
CA GLY A 398 30.84 25.95 8.81
C GLY A 398 30.36 26.40 7.42
N ASP A 399 29.79 25.54 6.58
CA ASP A 399 29.20 25.99 5.30
C ASP A 399 27.75 26.42 5.50
N GLU A 400 27.57 27.61 6.08
CA GLU A 400 26.27 28.25 6.32
C GLU A 400 25.48 28.54 5.02
N THR A 401 26.10 28.42 3.84
CA THR A 401 25.47 28.75 2.55
C THR A 401 24.66 27.60 1.91
N ALA A 402 24.83 26.36 2.36
CA ALA A 402 24.01 25.23 1.93
C ALA A 402 22.80 24.97 2.86
N ALA A 403 22.92 25.38 4.13
CA ALA A 403 21.85 25.27 5.13
C ALA A 403 20.66 26.22 4.85
N GLU A 404 20.87 27.31 4.12
CA GLU A 404 19.84 28.29 3.80
C GLU A 404 18.88 27.88 2.67
N ARG A 405 19.10 26.73 2.00
CA ARG A 405 18.08 26.10 1.12
C ARG A 405 17.20 25.11 1.87
N ALA A 406 17.13 25.21 3.20
CA ALA A 406 16.22 24.42 4.00
C ALA A 406 14.77 24.68 3.54
N SER A 407 14.15 23.62 3.00
CA SER A 407 12.69 23.57 2.91
C SER A 407 12.11 23.86 4.29
N ALA A 408 10.91 24.46 4.37
CA ALA A 408 10.21 24.76 5.63
C ALA A 408 9.89 23.52 6.49
N ASP A 409 10.39 22.34 6.12
CA ASP A 409 10.18 21.07 6.76
C ASP A 409 11.43 20.62 7.55
N ASP A 410 11.36 20.76 8.88
CA ASP A 410 12.39 20.34 9.84
C ASP A 410 12.78 18.84 9.73
N THR A 411 12.08 18.02 8.94
CA THR A 411 12.48 16.62 8.68
C THR A 411 13.50 16.42 7.57
N LEU A 412 13.80 17.40 6.72
CA LEU A 412 14.66 17.24 5.53
C LEU A 412 16.09 17.80 5.72
N GLN A 413 16.63 17.68 6.93
CA GLN A 413 18.03 18.06 7.21
C GLN A 413 19.01 17.01 6.68
N LEU A 414 20.17 17.46 6.20
CA LEU A 414 21.22 16.55 5.74
C LEU A 414 21.77 15.75 6.94
N PRO A 415 21.73 14.40 6.91
CA PRO A 415 22.14 13.58 8.04
C PRO A 415 23.67 13.53 8.17
N THR A 416 24.14 13.39 9.41
CA THR A 416 25.55 13.06 9.65
C THR A 416 25.82 11.60 9.29
N ARG A 417 27.09 11.26 9.03
CA ARG A 417 27.52 9.87 8.82
C ARG A 417 27.09 8.95 9.96
N PHE A 418 27.20 9.42 11.21
CA PHE A 418 26.78 8.67 12.39
C PHE A 418 25.27 8.41 12.40
N ALA A 419 24.45 9.44 12.13
CA ALA A 419 23.01 9.30 12.08
C ALA A 419 22.56 8.29 11.00
N MET A 420 23.21 8.31 9.82
CA MET A 420 22.96 7.32 8.76
C MET A 420 23.26 5.89 9.24
N ILE A 421 24.42 5.68 9.88
CA ILE A 421 24.80 4.37 10.44
C ILE A 421 23.77 3.89 11.48
N GLU A 422 23.40 4.76 12.41
CA GLU A 422 22.40 4.46 13.46
C GLU A 422 21.06 4.01 12.86
N HIS A 423 20.52 4.77 11.90
CA HIS A 423 19.23 4.46 11.30
C HIS A 423 19.27 3.22 10.40
N LEU A 424 20.40 2.93 9.76
CA LEU A 424 20.59 1.69 9.03
C LEU A 424 20.70 0.48 9.97
N PHE A 425 21.27 0.62 11.18
CA PHE A 425 21.20 -0.42 12.20
C PHE A 425 19.75 -0.66 12.68
N LEU A 426 18.97 0.40 12.90
CA LEU A 426 17.54 0.27 13.21
C LEU A 426 16.78 -0.43 12.08
N LEU A 427 17.09 -0.11 10.81
CA LEU A 427 16.50 -0.77 9.65
C LEU A 427 16.86 -2.25 9.60
N VAL A 428 18.12 -2.63 9.87
CA VAL A 428 18.51 -4.04 10.00
C VAL A 428 17.71 -4.75 11.09
N GLY A 429 17.52 -4.11 12.25
CA GLY A 429 16.67 -4.64 13.33
C GLY A 429 15.21 -4.82 12.91
N PHE A 430 14.67 -3.89 12.13
CA PHE A 430 13.33 -4.02 11.57
C PHE A 430 13.26 -5.21 10.58
N LEU A 431 14.22 -5.33 9.68
CA LEU A 431 14.28 -6.45 8.72
C LEU A 431 14.49 -7.82 9.39
N ASP A 432 15.16 -7.89 10.55
CA ASP A 432 15.28 -9.12 11.34
C ASP A 432 13.96 -9.59 11.92
N ARG A 433 13.06 -8.66 12.23
CA ARG A 433 11.75 -8.97 12.78
C ARG A 433 10.84 -9.63 11.75
N VAL A 434 11.08 -9.41 10.46
CA VAL A 434 10.32 -10.04 9.37
C VAL A 434 10.69 -11.52 9.28
N SER A 435 9.68 -12.40 9.37
CA SER A 435 9.91 -13.84 9.26
C SER A 435 10.32 -14.20 7.82
N PRO A 436 11.23 -15.17 7.61
CA PRO A 436 11.56 -15.63 6.26
C PRO A 436 10.37 -16.18 5.47
N SER A 437 9.34 -16.70 6.16
CA SER A 437 8.10 -17.19 5.54
C SER A 437 7.00 -16.12 5.44
N ALA A 438 7.30 -14.88 5.83
CA ALA A 438 6.39 -13.76 5.65
C ALA A 438 6.33 -13.35 4.17
N PRO A 439 5.28 -12.63 3.75
CA PRO A 439 5.25 -11.99 2.44
C PRO A 439 6.49 -11.09 2.28
N ASN A 440 7.13 -11.12 1.11
CA ASN A 440 8.41 -10.44 0.85
C ASN A 440 9.57 -10.87 1.77
N GLY A 441 9.48 -12.00 2.48
CA GLY A 441 10.50 -12.45 3.43
C GLY A 441 11.88 -12.63 2.80
N ASP A 442 11.93 -13.15 1.58
CA ASP A 442 13.16 -13.27 0.80
C ASP A 442 13.78 -11.90 0.50
N LEU A 443 12.99 -10.96 -0.02
CA LEU A 443 13.44 -9.59 -0.31
C LEU A 443 13.95 -8.87 0.96
N CYS A 444 13.24 -9.02 2.08
CA CYS A 444 13.64 -8.46 3.37
C CYS A 444 14.98 -9.04 3.84
N ARG A 445 15.17 -10.36 3.72
CA ARG A 445 16.42 -11.04 4.07
C ARG A 445 17.57 -10.55 3.21
N ASP A 446 17.37 -10.45 1.90
CA ASP A 446 18.42 -10.09 0.96
C ASP A 446 18.82 -8.62 1.15
N CYS A 447 17.83 -7.71 1.33
CA CYS A 447 18.05 -6.31 1.71
C CYS A 447 18.91 -6.19 2.98
N LYS A 448 18.58 -6.98 4.00
CA LYS A 448 19.30 -7.00 5.27
C LYS A 448 20.76 -7.43 5.12
N VAL A 449 21.03 -8.45 4.32
CA VAL A 449 22.40 -8.95 4.07
C VAL A 449 23.25 -7.83 3.46
N VAL A 450 22.71 -7.12 2.47
CA VAL A 450 23.43 -6.01 1.82
C VAL A 450 23.70 -4.86 2.79
N ILE A 451 22.69 -4.38 3.52
CA ILE A 451 22.86 -3.26 4.47
C ILE A 451 23.88 -3.63 5.55
N ARG A 452 23.83 -4.84 6.11
CA ARG A 452 24.81 -5.31 7.10
C ARG A 452 26.24 -5.32 6.56
N ARG A 453 26.44 -5.75 5.32
CA ARG A 453 27.76 -5.76 4.68
C ARG A 453 28.33 -4.35 4.58
N VAL A 454 27.52 -3.37 4.16
CA VAL A 454 27.93 -1.96 4.07
C VAL A 454 28.23 -1.37 5.45
N LEU A 455 27.43 -1.68 6.46
CA LEU A 455 27.68 -1.25 7.83
C LEU A 455 29.01 -1.82 8.38
N GLY A 456 29.29 -3.11 8.15
CA GLY A 456 30.54 -3.74 8.56
C GLY A 456 31.78 -3.07 7.94
N GLN A 457 31.71 -2.74 6.64
CA GLN A 457 32.78 -1.99 5.95
C GLN A 457 32.92 -0.56 6.49
N SER A 458 31.80 0.09 6.78
CA SER A 458 31.78 1.51 7.20
C SER A 458 32.26 1.74 8.63
N VAL A 459 32.12 0.74 9.51
CA VAL A 459 32.55 0.76 10.92
C VAL A 459 33.99 0.23 11.09
N GLY A 460 34.63 -0.25 10.02
CA GLY A 460 36.02 -0.71 10.04
C GLY A 460 36.20 -2.13 10.57
N GLN A 461 35.18 -2.99 10.51
CA GLN A 461 35.40 -4.41 10.74
C GLN A 461 36.25 -4.97 9.58
N PRO A 462 37.32 -5.76 9.85
CA PRO A 462 37.98 -6.49 8.77
C PRO A 462 36.94 -7.37 8.08
N PRO A 463 36.97 -7.49 6.73
CA PRO A 463 36.05 -8.36 6.04
C PRO A 463 36.14 -9.74 6.68
N ALA A 464 35.02 -10.25 7.20
CA ALA A 464 34.98 -11.56 7.83
C ALA A 464 35.55 -12.56 6.82
N THR A 465 36.75 -13.06 7.09
CA THR A 465 37.30 -14.20 6.38
C THR A 465 36.33 -15.35 6.59
N ALA A 466 36.01 -16.07 5.52
CA ALA A 466 35.04 -17.16 5.49
C ALA A 466 35.41 -18.40 6.36
N SER A 467 36.17 -18.23 7.44
CA SER A 467 36.71 -19.31 8.26
C SER A 467 35.97 -19.59 9.57
N ASP A 468 35.11 -18.70 10.07
CA ASP A 468 34.60 -18.82 11.45
C ASP A 468 33.17 -19.37 11.56
N VAL A 469 32.70 -20.12 10.55
CA VAL A 469 31.54 -21.02 10.68
C VAL A 469 32.03 -22.47 10.74
N ARG A 470 32.78 -22.80 11.80
CA ARG A 470 32.99 -24.19 12.21
C ARG A 470 32.63 -24.33 13.68
N GLY A 471 31.35 -24.58 13.94
CA GLY A 471 30.92 -24.77 15.32
C GLY A 471 29.47 -25.10 15.61
N VAL A 472 28.58 -25.38 14.66
CA VAL A 472 27.31 -26.08 14.94
C VAL A 472 26.93 -26.89 13.70
N GLY A 473 27.01 -28.21 13.81
CA GLY A 473 26.72 -29.12 12.70
C GLY A 473 25.22 -29.30 12.48
N VAL A 474 24.73 -28.91 11.30
CA VAL A 474 23.67 -29.60 10.55
C VAL A 474 24.04 -29.49 9.08
N GLY A 475 24.16 -30.63 8.40
CA GLY A 475 24.75 -30.73 7.07
C GLY A 475 23.94 -30.04 5.97
N LEU A 476 24.58 -29.08 5.31
CA LEU A 476 24.31 -28.70 3.93
C LEU A 476 25.64 -28.75 3.18
N THR A 477 25.85 -29.81 2.42
CA THR A 477 26.95 -29.91 1.45
C THR A 477 26.68 -28.92 0.32
N LEU A 478 27.31 -27.75 0.40
CA LEU A 478 27.49 -26.85 -0.74
C LEU A 478 28.59 -27.44 -1.64
N ALA A 479 28.23 -27.80 -2.88
CA ALA A 479 29.16 -28.24 -3.90
C ALA A 479 30.10 -27.06 -4.30
N PRO A 480 31.40 -27.30 -4.55
CA PRO A 480 32.42 -26.26 -4.69
C PRO A 480 32.61 -25.78 -6.14
N TRP A 481 31.57 -25.26 -6.78
CA TRP A 481 31.66 -24.62 -8.09
C TRP A 481 30.58 -23.53 -8.20
N ASP A 482 31.01 -22.34 -8.64
CA ASP A 482 30.25 -21.09 -8.87
C ASP A 482 30.02 -20.15 -7.69
N VAL A 483 31.08 -19.60 -7.10
CA VAL A 483 31.10 -18.17 -6.69
C VAL A 483 32.53 -17.63 -6.78
N ASP A 484 33.00 -17.36 -8.00
CA ASP A 484 34.05 -16.37 -8.20
C ASP A 484 33.34 -15.01 -8.37
N LEU A 485 32.99 -14.39 -7.24
CA LEU A 485 32.36 -13.06 -7.21
C LEU A 485 33.09 -12.17 -6.19
N GLN A 486 34.23 -11.62 -6.61
CA GLN A 486 34.36 -10.17 -6.44
C GLN A 486 33.56 -9.52 -7.56
N PRO A 487 32.51 -8.77 -7.19
CA PRO A 487 32.54 -7.36 -7.51
C PRO A 487 32.20 -6.50 -6.28
N SER A 488 32.61 -5.24 -6.31
CA SER A 488 31.98 -4.15 -5.56
C SER A 488 30.45 -4.34 -5.60
N VAL A 489 29.75 -4.10 -4.48
CA VAL A 489 28.28 -4.04 -4.49
C VAL A 489 27.89 -2.91 -5.45
N ASP A 490 27.52 -3.26 -6.69
CA ASP A 490 27.09 -2.28 -7.67
C ASP A 490 25.61 -2.03 -7.44
N PHE A 491 25.33 -0.89 -6.81
CA PHE A 491 23.97 -0.46 -6.55
C PHE A 491 23.41 0.17 -7.83
N ASN A 492 23.06 -0.64 -8.81
CA ASN A 492 22.28 -0.17 -9.95
C ASN A 492 20.82 -0.03 -9.49
N PHE A 493 20.42 1.18 -9.12
CA PHE A 493 19.02 1.48 -8.89
C PHE A 493 18.42 1.93 -10.21
N GLU A 494 17.79 1.02 -10.94
CA GLU A 494 16.81 1.45 -11.93
C GLU A 494 15.72 2.27 -11.22
N LEU A 495 15.17 3.28 -11.90
CA LEU A 495 14.36 4.31 -11.27
C LEU A 495 13.15 3.72 -10.51
N LEU A 496 12.53 2.69 -11.08
CA LEU A 496 11.43 1.96 -10.46
C LEU A 496 11.73 0.48 -10.22
N ASP A 497 12.70 -0.14 -10.90
CA ASP A 497 13.21 -1.45 -10.45
C ASP A 497 14.20 -1.27 -9.29
N THR A 498 13.61 -0.83 -8.19
CA THR A 498 14.29 -0.37 -6.99
C THR A 498 14.98 -1.51 -6.24
N PHE A 499 14.83 -2.76 -6.70
CA PHE A 499 15.37 -3.96 -6.08
C PHE A 499 16.39 -4.70 -6.97
N ASP A 500 16.80 -4.14 -8.10
CA ASP A 500 17.80 -4.77 -8.97
C ASP A 500 19.10 -5.11 -8.24
N TRP A 501 19.57 -4.22 -7.35
CA TRP A 501 20.72 -4.43 -6.48
C TRP A 501 20.52 -5.50 -5.38
N ILE A 502 19.29 -5.99 -5.19
CA ILE A 502 18.93 -7.08 -4.25
C ILE A 502 18.81 -8.41 -5.01
N ARG A 503 18.46 -8.39 -6.30
CA ARG A 503 18.30 -9.58 -7.13
C ARG A 503 19.66 -10.01 -7.68
N ALA A 504 20.22 -11.10 -7.18
CA ALA A 504 21.33 -11.77 -7.88
C ALA A 504 20.86 -12.11 -9.29
N GLU A 505 21.66 -11.79 -10.32
CA GLU A 505 21.34 -11.94 -11.74
C GLU A 505 20.53 -13.22 -12.01
N ALA A 506 19.21 -13.06 -12.15
CA ALA A 506 18.40 -14.08 -12.79
C ALA A 506 18.74 -13.96 -14.28
N GLY A 507 19.71 -14.76 -14.72
CA GLY A 507 20.04 -14.90 -16.13
C GLY A 507 18.75 -15.13 -16.92
N TRP A 508 18.50 -14.23 -17.86
CA TRP A 508 17.46 -14.40 -18.87
C TRP A 508 17.79 -15.58 -19.78
#